data_AF-A0A077NSE8-F1
#
_entry.id   AF-A0A077NSE8-F1
#
_cell.length_a   1.000
_cell.length_b   1.000
_cell.length_c   1.000
_cell.angle_alpha   90.00
_cell.angle_beta   90.00
_cell.angle_gamma   90.00
#
_symmetry.space_group_name_H-M   'P 1'
#
loop_
_entity.id
_entity.type
_entity.pdbx_description
1 polymer ?
#
loop_
_entity_poly.entity_id
_entity_poly.type
_entity_poly.pdbx_seq_one_letter_code
_entity_poly.pdbx_strand_id
1 'polypeptide(L)'
;MKEILLIGVLAFSSFSVFANQVPDYQEKIKEYETLKPLAQEVLEQSVKLAEGIYQGYQSHRYGDGKIWREQRAELNALKKKRNQLGVIVFKHHFGQCSKLINAVDGLWRSAMGSDNTISLSFFDTYVEAEKSCQYVIDNPPEDNSNLRAVDLSVD
;
A
#
# COMPACT_ATOMS: atom_id res chain seq x y z
N MET A 1 -45.76 58.08 24.58
CA MET A 1 -45.59 56.99 23.62
C MET A 1 -44.13 56.55 23.67
N LYS A 2 -43.91 55.23 23.66
CA LYS A 2 -42.76 54.51 24.21
C LYS A 2 -41.45 54.73 23.45
N GLU A 3 -40.36 54.81 24.22
CA GLU A 3 -38.96 54.87 23.80
C GLU A 3 -38.54 53.60 23.05
N ILE A 4 -37.75 53.77 21.98
CA ILE A 4 -37.17 52.67 21.20
C ILE A 4 -35.81 52.32 21.80
N LEU A 5 -35.72 51.10 22.32
CA LEU A 5 -34.50 50.41 22.75
C LEU A 5 -33.53 50.22 21.58
N LEU A 6 -32.28 50.65 21.76
CA LEU A 6 -31.14 50.25 20.93
C LEU A 6 -30.11 49.55 21.83
N ILE A 7 -30.20 48.23 21.89
CA ILE A 7 -29.19 47.34 22.48
C ILE A 7 -28.04 47.26 21.47
N GLY A 8 -26.97 48.02 21.73
CA GLY A 8 -25.72 47.95 20.99
C GLY A 8 -24.62 47.35 21.86
N VAL A 9 -24.43 46.03 21.77
CA VAL A 9 -23.15 45.39 22.12
C VAL A 9 -22.94 44.27 21.11
N LEU A 10 -22.26 44.61 20.01
CA LEU A 10 -21.76 43.63 19.06
C LEU A 10 -20.73 42.75 19.77
N ALA A 11 -21.01 41.45 19.73
CA ALA A 11 -20.16 40.40 20.26
C ALA A 11 -18.72 40.54 19.76
N PHE A 12 -17.77 40.43 20.68
CA PHE A 12 -16.38 40.13 20.39
C PHE A 12 -16.34 38.83 19.57
N SER A 13 -16.19 38.96 18.26
CA SER A 13 -15.73 37.88 17.40
C SER A 13 -14.26 37.64 17.73
N SER A 14 -14.02 36.75 18.70
CA SER A 14 -12.75 36.06 18.84
C SER A 14 -12.48 35.34 17.53
N PHE A 15 -11.63 35.94 16.69
CA PHE A 15 -10.99 35.26 15.58
C PHE A 15 -10.12 34.16 16.15
N SER A 16 -10.74 32.99 16.30
CA SER A 16 -10.05 31.74 16.48
C SER A 16 -9.25 31.47 15.21
N VAL A 17 -8.00 31.93 15.18
CA VAL A 17 -6.97 31.43 14.27
C VAL A 17 -6.62 30.02 14.74
N PHE A 18 -7.51 29.06 14.47
CA PHE A 18 -7.12 27.65 14.51
C PHE A 18 -6.63 27.29 13.12
N ALA A 19 -5.31 27.18 13.05
CA ALA A 19 -4.51 26.42 12.11
C ALA A 19 -5.31 25.69 11.03
N ASN A 20 -5.04 26.06 9.77
CA ASN A 20 -5.24 25.20 8.61
C ASN A 20 -4.36 23.94 8.77
N GLN A 21 -4.72 23.03 9.68
CA GLN A 21 -4.28 21.65 9.59
C GLN A 21 -4.95 21.08 8.36
N VAL A 22 -4.16 20.92 7.30
CA VAL A 22 -4.58 20.29 6.05
C VAL A 22 -5.11 18.89 6.42
N PRO A 23 -6.44 18.64 6.33
CA PRO A 23 -7.06 17.41 6.86
C PRO A 23 -6.48 16.13 6.24
N ASP A 24 -5.92 16.25 5.03
CA ASP A 24 -5.40 15.16 4.19
C ASP A 24 -4.11 14.50 4.71
N TYR A 25 -3.18 15.23 5.32
CA TYR A 25 -1.90 14.65 5.76
C TYR A 25 -2.03 13.81 7.05
N GLN A 26 -2.76 14.32 8.03
CA GLN A 26 -3.00 13.60 9.30
C GLN A 26 -3.79 12.29 9.07
N GLU A 27 -4.74 12.30 8.13
CA GLU A 27 -5.47 11.10 7.72
C GLU A 27 -4.54 10.07 7.05
N LYS A 28 -3.69 10.50 6.11
CA LYS A 28 -2.70 9.64 5.44
C LYS A 28 -1.70 9.01 6.40
N ILE A 29 -1.18 9.78 7.37
CA ILE A 29 -0.25 9.26 8.38
C ILE A 29 -0.92 8.22 9.26
N LYS A 30 -2.16 8.48 9.71
CA LYS A 30 -2.92 7.52 10.52
C LYS A 30 -3.21 6.23 9.75
N GLU A 31 -3.57 6.32 8.47
CA GLU A 31 -3.73 5.16 7.60
C GLU A 31 -2.41 4.39 7.47
N TYR A 32 -1.30 5.09 7.24
CA TYR A 32 0.04 4.51 7.16
C TYR A 32 0.39 3.72 8.44
N GLU A 33 0.27 4.33 9.62
CA GLU A 33 0.58 3.67 10.90
C GLU A 33 -0.31 2.45 11.15
N THR A 34 -1.58 2.53 10.76
CA THR A 34 -2.55 1.43 10.92
C THR A 34 -2.24 0.25 10.02
N LEU A 35 -1.84 0.51 8.76
CA LEU A 35 -1.65 -0.52 7.74
C LEU A 35 -0.21 -1.03 7.65
N LYS A 36 0.78 -0.32 8.19
CA LYS A 36 2.20 -0.73 8.17
C LYS A 36 2.44 -2.16 8.67
N PRO A 37 1.86 -2.64 9.79
CA PRO A 37 2.06 -4.01 10.24
C PRO A 37 1.54 -5.05 9.23
N LEU A 38 0.41 -4.77 8.59
CA LEU A 38 -0.14 -5.64 7.55
C LEU A 38 0.74 -5.65 6.30
N ALA A 39 1.30 -4.50 5.92
CA ALA A 39 2.23 -4.40 4.80
C ALA A 39 3.52 -5.20 5.06
N GLN A 40 4.07 -5.11 6.28
CA GLN A 40 5.22 -5.92 6.72
C GLN A 40 4.91 -7.42 6.67
N GLU A 41 3.75 -7.83 7.19
CA GLU A 41 3.33 -9.23 7.14
C GLU A 41 3.19 -9.73 5.69
N VAL A 42 2.66 -8.89 4.78
CA VAL A 42 2.57 -9.21 3.35
C VAL A 42 3.95 -9.35 2.74
N LEU A 43 4.89 -8.45 3.03
CA LEU A 43 6.27 -8.54 2.54
C LEU A 43 6.92 -9.87 2.97
N GLU A 44 6.92 -10.17 4.28
CA GLU A 44 7.55 -11.36 4.83
C GLU A 44 6.97 -12.65 4.24
N GLN A 45 5.63 -12.74 4.16
CA GLN A 45 4.95 -13.90 3.59
C GLN A 45 5.20 -14.04 2.08
N SER A 46 5.25 -12.93 1.35
CA SER A 46 5.57 -12.93 -0.08
C SER A 46 7.00 -13.39 -0.35
N VAL A 47 7.98 -12.95 0.44
CA VAL A 47 9.39 -13.38 0.34
C VAL A 47 9.52 -14.87 0.61
N LYS A 48 8.99 -15.35 1.75
CA LYS A 48 9.02 -16.77 2.12
C LYS A 48 8.40 -17.65 1.03
N LEU A 49 7.27 -17.21 0.48
CA LEU A 49 6.60 -17.92 -0.59
C LEU A 49 7.46 -17.97 -1.86
N ALA A 50 8.06 -16.85 -2.27
CA ALA A 50 8.92 -16.76 -3.44
C ALA A 50 10.13 -17.71 -3.34
N GLU A 51 10.79 -17.73 -2.19
CA GLU A 51 11.91 -18.66 -1.89
C GLU A 51 11.49 -20.14 -1.99
N GLY A 52 10.26 -20.45 -1.61
CA GLY A 52 9.72 -21.81 -1.64
C GLY A 52 9.26 -22.29 -3.03
N ILE A 53 9.07 -21.43 -4.02
CA ILE A 53 8.41 -21.78 -5.30
C ILE A 53 9.10 -22.96 -5.99
N TYR A 54 10.43 -22.99 -6.02
CA TYR A 54 11.16 -24.08 -6.66
C TYR A 54 10.84 -25.45 -6.01
N GLN A 55 10.83 -25.50 -4.67
CA GLN A 55 10.47 -26.72 -3.95
C GLN A 55 9.00 -27.10 -4.18
N GLY A 56 8.10 -26.12 -4.25
CA GLY A 56 6.70 -26.32 -4.59
C GLY A 56 6.55 -26.96 -5.98
N TYR A 57 7.24 -26.41 -6.97
CA TYR A 57 7.28 -26.94 -8.32
C TYR A 57 7.82 -28.39 -8.36
N GLN A 58 8.94 -28.66 -7.70
CA GLN A 58 9.50 -30.02 -7.61
C GLN A 58 8.50 -31.00 -6.98
N SER A 59 7.81 -30.58 -5.92
CA SER A 59 6.75 -31.39 -5.28
C SER A 59 5.59 -31.69 -6.23
N HIS A 60 5.22 -30.74 -7.09
CA HIS A 60 4.13 -30.89 -8.04
C HIS A 60 4.49 -31.84 -9.18
N ARG A 61 5.70 -31.69 -9.74
CA ARG A 61 6.12 -32.44 -10.92
C ARG A 61 6.63 -33.86 -10.60
N TYR A 62 7.26 -34.04 -9.45
CA TYR A 62 7.97 -35.27 -9.10
C TYR A 62 7.50 -35.90 -7.77
N GLY A 63 6.56 -35.27 -7.07
CA GLY A 63 6.05 -35.72 -5.78
C GLY A 63 4.52 -35.79 -5.72
N ASP A 64 3.97 -35.65 -4.50
CA ASP A 64 2.52 -35.68 -4.23
C ASP A 64 1.83 -34.31 -4.39
N GLY A 65 2.58 -33.28 -4.78
CA GLY A 65 2.12 -31.90 -4.92
C GLY A 65 1.66 -31.23 -3.63
N LYS A 66 1.99 -31.76 -2.44
CA LYS A 66 1.54 -31.20 -1.16
C LYS A 66 2.01 -29.75 -0.97
N ILE A 67 3.32 -29.50 -1.14
CA ILE A 67 3.92 -28.17 -0.95
C ILE A 67 3.32 -27.17 -1.94
N TRP A 68 3.12 -27.59 -3.20
CA TRP A 68 2.46 -26.76 -4.21
C TRP A 68 1.05 -26.31 -3.80
N ARG A 69 0.25 -27.22 -3.23
CA ARG A 69 -1.10 -26.90 -2.74
C ARG A 69 -1.07 -25.99 -1.51
N GLU A 70 -0.12 -26.19 -0.60
CA GLU A 70 0.09 -25.33 0.57
C GLU A 70 0.44 -23.89 0.14
N GLN A 71 1.38 -23.74 -0.78
CA GLN A 71 1.74 -22.44 -1.38
C GLN A 71 0.55 -21.78 -2.07
N ARG A 72 -0.32 -22.56 -2.72
CA ARG A 72 -1.55 -22.02 -3.30
C ARG A 72 -2.51 -21.48 -2.23
N ALA A 73 -2.60 -22.14 -1.09
CA ALA A 73 -3.40 -21.67 0.05
C ALA A 73 -2.82 -20.37 0.64
N GLU A 74 -1.49 -20.29 0.80
CA GLU A 74 -0.78 -19.08 1.23
C GLU A 74 -1.00 -17.92 0.26
N LEU A 75 -0.88 -18.14 -1.05
CA LEU A 75 -1.21 -17.15 -2.09
C LEU A 75 -2.65 -16.64 -1.96
N ASN A 76 -3.60 -17.52 -1.73
CA ASN A 76 -4.99 -17.13 -1.56
C ASN A 76 -5.21 -16.32 -0.28
N ALA A 77 -4.46 -16.59 0.79
CA ALA A 77 -4.48 -15.78 2.01
C ALA A 77 -3.90 -14.38 1.76
N LEU A 78 -2.76 -14.27 1.07
CA LEU A 78 -2.18 -12.99 0.65
C LEU A 78 -3.15 -12.17 -0.19
N LYS A 79 -3.83 -12.79 -1.16
CA LYS A 79 -4.83 -12.12 -2.01
C LYS A 79 -6.01 -11.52 -1.23
N LYS A 80 -6.36 -12.09 -0.07
CA LYS A 80 -7.39 -11.51 0.80
C LYS A 80 -6.90 -10.22 1.47
N LYS A 81 -5.64 -10.17 1.88
CA LYS A 81 -4.99 -8.99 2.50
C LYS A 81 -4.81 -7.83 1.54
N ARG A 82 -4.63 -8.11 0.24
CA ARG A 82 -4.54 -7.10 -0.83
C ARG A 82 -5.65 -6.05 -0.76
N ASN A 83 -6.88 -6.45 -0.45
CA ASN A 83 -8.01 -5.52 -0.41
C ASN A 83 -7.92 -4.52 0.75
N GLN A 84 -7.22 -4.87 1.83
CA GLN A 84 -6.99 -4.01 2.99
C GLN A 84 -5.84 -3.01 2.77
N LEU A 85 -4.84 -3.37 1.94
CA LEU A 85 -3.72 -2.50 1.59
C LEU A 85 -4.02 -1.50 0.46
N GLY A 86 -5.21 -1.60 -0.15
CA GLY A 86 -5.58 -0.84 -1.33
C GLY A 86 -5.16 -1.55 -2.62
N VAL A 87 -6.10 -1.65 -3.57
CA VAL A 87 -5.92 -2.40 -4.82
C VAL A 87 -5.35 -1.52 -5.95
N ILE A 88 -5.55 -0.20 -5.86
CA ILE A 88 -5.06 0.76 -6.86
C ILE A 88 -3.73 1.33 -6.40
N VAL A 89 -2.65 0.90 -7.06
CA VAL A 89 -1.25 1.15 -6.67
C VAL A 89 -0.95 2.62 -6.37
N PHE A 90 -1.45 3.54 -7.20
CA PHE A 90 -1.17 4.98 -7.07
C PHE A 90 -2.11 5.74 -6.13
N LYS A 91 -3.17 5.09 -5.63
CA LYS A 91 -4.16 5.73 -4.74
C LYS A 91 -3.90 5.45 -3.27
N HIS A 92 -3.20 4.37 -2.95
CA HIS A 92 -2.95 3.94 -1.58
C HIS A 92 -1.45 3.84 -1.36
N HIS A 93 -0.99 4.31 -0.19
CA HIS A 93 0.44 4.29 0.15
C HIS A 93 1.05 2.88 0.03
N PHE A 94 0.33 1.86 0.54
CA PHE A 94 0.76 0.46 0.45
C PHE A 94 0.30 -0.27 -0.82
N GLY A 95 -0.16 0.45 -1.84
CA GLY A 95 -0.53 -0.13 -3.13
C GLY A 95 0.62 -0.89 -3.81
N GLN A 96 1.88 -0.54 -3.52
CA GLN A 96 3.06 -1.28 -3.99
C GLN A 96 3.16 -2.68 -3.35
N CYS A 97 2.71 -2.87 -2.11
CA CYS A 97 2.66 -4.18 -1.48
C CYS A 97 1.55 -5.06 -2.10
N SER A 98 0.48 -4.47 -2.63
CA SER A 98 -0.48 -5.18 -3.49
C SER A 98 0.14 -5.63 -4.82
N LYS A 99 1.07 -4.85 -5.39
CA LYS A 99 1.85 -5.25 -6.59
C LYS A 99 2.73 -6.46 -6.29
N LEU A 100 3.37 -6.51 -5.12
CA LEU A 100 4.18 -7.67 -4.68
C LEU A 100 3.37 -8.97 -4.65
N ILE A 101 2.14 -8.94 -4.11
CA ILE A 101 1.25 -10.12 -4.10
C ILE A 101 0.99 -10.63 -5.52
N ASN A 102 0.73 -9.71 -6.47
CA ASN A 102 0.51 -10.08 -7.87
C ASN A 102 1.78 -10.63 -8.52
N ALA A 103 2.95 -10.04 -8.22
CA ALA A 103 4.23 -10.49 -8.74
C ALA A 103 4.55 -11.92 -8.28
N VAL A 104 4.31 -12.24 -7.00
CA VAL A 104 4.50 -13.60 -6.48
C VAL A 104 3.48 -14.60 -7.07
N ASP A 105 2.21 -14.22 -7.28
CA ASP A 105 1.25 -15.10 -8.00
C ASP A 105 1.71 -15.36 -9.45
N GLY A 106 2.26 -14.34 -10.12
CA GLY A 106 2.85 -14.47 -11.45
C GLY A 106 4.05 -15.41 -11.45
N LEU A 107 4.99 -15.21 -10.52
CA LEU A 107 6.18 -16.04 -10.35
C LEU A 107 5.81 -17.50 -10.10
N TRP A 108 4.87 -17.74 -9.17
CA TRP A 108 4.37 -19.08 -8.87
C TRP A 108 3.77 -19.73 -10.12
N ARG A 109 2.88 -19.04 -10.84
CA ARG A 109 2.30 -19.59 -12.09
C ARG A 109 3.36 -19.85 -13.16
N SER A 110 4.37 -18.99 -13.26
CA SER A 110 5.44 -19.12 -14.26
C SER A 110 6.30 -20.37 -14.03
N ALA A 111 6.45 -20.81 -12.77
CA ALA A 111 7.19 -22.03 -12.45
C ALA A 111 6.57 -23.30 -13.08
N MET A 112 5.30 -23.24 -13.46
CA MET A 112 4.58 -24.31 -14.19
C MET A 112 4.74 -24.24 -15.71
N GLY A 113 5.53 -23.29 -16.22
CA GLY A 113 5.85 -23.17 -17.64
C GLY A 113 6.59 -24.38 -18.22
N SER A 114 6.70 -24.42 -19.55
CA SER A 114 7.06 -25.62 -20.33
C SER A 114 8.48 -26.16 -20.11
N ASP A 115 9.40 -25.39 -19.53
CA ASP A 115 10.85 -25.67 -19.65
C ASP A 115 11.56 -25.94 -18.31
N ASN A 116 10.81 -26.21 -17.23
CA ASN A 116 11.36 -26.42 -15.88
C ASN A 116 12.18 -25.24 -15.32
N THR A 117 12.09 -24.08 -15.95
CA THR A 117 12.76 -22.85 -15.54
C THR A 117 11.73 -21.81 -15.16
N ILE A 118 11.93 -21.17 -14.01
CA ILE A 118 11.22 -19.94 -13.68
C ILE A 118 11.64 -18.87 -14.69
N SER A 119 10.67 -18.21 -15.32
CA SER A 119 10.97 -17.15 -16.28
C SER A 119 11.63 -15.96 -15.56
N LEU A 120 12.78 -15.52 -16.08
CA LEU A 120 13.54 -14.39 -15.53
C LEU A 120 12.69 -13.13 -15.43
N SER A 121 11.82 -12.85 -16.41
CA SER A 121 10.97 -11.66 -16.40
C SER A 121 10.01 -11.62 -15.21
N PHE A 122 9.50 -12.78 -14.78
CA PHE A 122 8.65 -12.86 -13.59
C PHE A 122 9.47 -12.70 -12.31
N PHE A 123 10.70 -13.20 -12.28
CA PHE A 123 11.61 -13.02 -11.15
C PHE A 123 12.02 -11.54 -11.00
N ASP A 124 12.36 -10.86 -12.09
CA ASP A 124 12.69 -9.43 -12.09
C ASP A 124 11.49 -8.60 -11.60
N THR A 125 10.28 -8.92 -12.09
CA THR A 125 9.04 -8.26 -11.63
C THR A 125 8.82 -8.44 -10.13
N TYR A 126 9.12 -9.63 -9.59
CA TYR A 126 9.07 -9.91 -8.15
C TYR A 126 10.08 -9.06 -7.38
N VAL A 127 11.36 -9.04 -7.79
CA VAL A 127 12.42 -8.29 -7.12
C VAL A 127 12.13 -6.78 -7.11
N GLU A 128 11.61 -6.22 -8.21
CA GLU A 128 11.21 -4.81 -8.26
C GLU A 128 10.04 -4.51 -7.31
N ALA A 129 9.03 -5.40 -7.28
CA ALA A 129 7.87 -5.22 -6.41
C ALA A 129 8.22 -5.38 -4.93
N GLU A 130 9.15 -6.28 -4.60
CA GLU A 130 9.70 -6.45 -3.24
C GLU A 130 10.34 -5.15 -2.77
N LYS A 131 11.28 -4.61 -3.55
CA LYS A 131 11.95 -3.33 -3.27
C LYS A 131 10.96 -2.18 -3.12
N SER A 132 9.94 -2.14 -3.98
CA SER A 132 8.92 -1.09 -3.95
C SER A 132 8.02 -1.19 -2.70
N CYS A 133 7.66 -2.40 -2.28
CA CYS A 133 6.91 -2.62 -1.05
C CYS A 133 7.74 -2.26 0.19
N GLN A 134 9.00 -2.69 0.25
CA GLN A 134 9.92 -2.30 1.32
C GLN A 134 10.09 -0.78 1.40
N TYR A 135 10.26 -0.12 0.25
CA TYR A 135 10.37 1.34 0.20
C TYR A 135 9.18 2.04 0.84
N VAL A 136 7.94 1.67 0.49
CA VAL A 136 6.75 2.32 1.08
C VAL A 136 6.52 1.95 2.55
N ILE A 137 7.07 0.83 3.03
CA ILE A 137 7.08 0.46 4.46
C ILE A 137 8.05 1.35 5.25
N ASP A 138 9.19 1.70 4.66
CA ASP A 138 10.23 2.48 5.33
C ASP A 138 10.00 4.00 5.22
N ASN A 139 9.24 4.43 4.21
CA ASN A 139 9.02 5.84 3.92
C ASN A 139 7.54 6.20 4.16
N PRO A 140 7.20 6.93 5.23
CA PRO A 140 5.84 7.43 5.45
C PRO A 140 5.43 8.44 4.35
N PRO A 141 4.12 8.71 4.19
CA PRO A 141 3.63 9.78 3.31
C PRO A 141 4.33 11.12 3.58
N GLU A 142 4.63 11.88 2.53
CA GLU A 142 5.23 13.22 2.66
C GLU A 142 4.20 14.27 3.05
N ASP A 143 4.61 15.24 3.89
CA ASP A 143 3.82 16.41 4.21
C ASP A 143 3.97 17.48 3.12
N ASN A 144 3.01 17.50 2.19
CA ASN A 144 2.96 18.47 1.12
C ASN A 144 2.24 19.78 1.49
N SER A 145 1.90 19.99 2.77
CA SER A 145 1.15 21.18 3.22
C SER A 145 1.88 22.51 2.95
N ASN A 146 3.20 22.48 2.77
CA ASN A 146 4.02 23.67 2.51
C ASN A 146 4.31 23.91 1.02
N LEU A 147 3.84 23.05 0.10
CA LEU A 147 3.90 23.30 -1.34
C LEU A 147 2.81 24.31 -1.71
N ARG A 148 3.03 25.58 -1.38
CA ARG A 148 2.25 26.67 -1.97
C ARG A 148 2.46 26.63 -3.48
N ALA A 149 1.37 26.50 -4.23
CA ALA A 149 1.36 26.70 -5.66
C ALA A 149 2.10 28.00 -5.96
N VAL A 150 3.24 27.90 -6.64
CA VAL A 150 3.90 29.07 -7.21
C VAL A 150 2.93 29.57 -8.27
N ASP A 151 2.28 30.69 -7.98
CA ASP A 151 1.43 31.38 -8.95
C ASP A 151 2.32 31.79 -10.13
N LEU A 152 2.13 31.13 -11.28
CA LEU A 152 2.84 31.42 -12.53
C LEU A 152 2.13 32.53 -13.32
N SER A 153 1.41 33.44 -12.65
CA SER A 153 1.03 34.72 -13.25
C SER A 153 2.24 35.66 -13.28
N VAL A 154 3.08 35.48 -14.29
CA VAL A 154 4.04 36.49 -14.72
C VAL A 154 3.32 37.38 -15.74
N ASP A 155 3.31 38.69 -15.44
CA ASP A 155 2.70 39.79 -16.21
C ASP A 155 2.99 39.80 -17.71
#